data_AF-A0A968HEJ1-F1
#
_entry.id   AF-A0A968HEJ1-F1
#
_cell.length_a   1.000
_cell.length_b   1.000
_cell.length_c   1.000
_cell.angle_alpha   90.00
_cell.angle_beta   90.00
_cell.angle_gamma   90.00
#
_symmetry.space_group_name_H-M   'P 1'
#
loop_
_entity.id
_entity.type
_entity.pdbx_description
1 polymer ?
#
loop_
_entity_poly.entity_id
_entity_poly.type
_entity_poly.pdbx_seq_one_letter_code
_entity_poly.pdbx_strand_id
1 'polypeptide(L)'
;MRSRAAAAMLADAGLEHVFTMQGGIRAWEGLVASGPPESGMAYFGDAVSARDLARLAWLLEDGSRLFYVRLDDFLHDEDARKLFQDLTKAEISHELTLGGLYKSYSGGRAVEDSLPQERDDIMEGGISVSDALVWAREKDVASILEFAIALETNAYDLYI
;
A
#
# COMPACT_ATOMS: atom_id res chain seq x y z
N MET A 1 1.47 23.63 -6.02
CA MET A 1 2.90 23.84 -5.68
C MET A 1 3.77 22.66 -6.15
N ARG A 2 3.36 21.40 -5.89
CA ARG A 2 4.07 20.17 -6.30
C ARG A 2 4.39 20.08 -7.80
N SER A 3 3.43 20.36 -8.69
CA SER A 3 3.64 20.28 -10.15
C SER A 3 4.66 21.30 -10.70
N ARG A 4 4.87 22.42 -10.01
CA ARG A 4 5.86 23.44 -10.41
C ARG A 4 7.26 23.07 -9.92
N ALA A 5 7.36 22.45 -8.75
CA ALA A 5 8.62 21.91 -8.24
C ALA A 5 9.14 20.75 -9.13
N ALA A 6 8.27 19.81 -9.51
CA ALA A 6 8.63 18.73 -10.43
C ALA A 6 9.09 19.25 -11.81
N ALA A 7 8.40 20.25 -12.36
CA ALA A 7 8.80 20.89 -13.60
C ALA A 7 10.18 21.57 -13.50
N ALA A 8 10.48 22.22 -12.37
CA ALA A 8 11.79 22.81 -12.13
C ALA A 8 12.89 21.75 -12.04
N MET A 9 12.64 20.63 -11.36
CA MET A 9 13.60 19.51 -11.29
C MET A 9 13.89 18.90 -12.66
N LEU A 10 12.86 18.72 -13.51
CA LEU A 10 13.03 18.21 -14.87
C LEU A 10 13.80 19.18 -15.76
N ALA A 11 13.56 20.49 -15.61
CA ALA A 11 14.31 21.51 -16.35
C ALA A 11 15.80 21.53 -15.92
N ASP A 12 16.07 21.38 -14.62
CA ASP A 12 17.43 21.29 -14.07
C ASP A 12 18.17 20.02 -14.53
N ALA A 13 17.43 18.91 -14.72
CA ALA A 13 17.94 17.67 -15.30
C ALA A 13 18.21 17.75 -16.81
N GLY A 14 18.02 18.91 -17.45
CA GLY A 14 18.36 19.15 -18.85
C GLY A 14 17.28 18.78 -19.87
N LEU A 15 16.04 18.55 -19.43
CA LEU A 15 14.93 18.37 -20.39
C LEU A 15 14.57 19.72 -21.02
N GLU A 16 14.61 19.79 -22.35
CA GLU A 16 14.43 21.05 -23.10
C GLU A 16 12.97 21.53 -23.16
N HIS A 17 12.01 20.62 -23.00
CA HIS A 17 10.58 20.91 -23.18
C HIS A 17 9.76 20.48 -21.97
N VAL A 18 9.82 21.30 -20.91
CA VAL A 18 9.06 21.08 -19.69
C VAL A 18 7.91 22.08 -19.59
N PHE A 19 6.69 21.57 -19.50
CA PHE A 19 5.48 22.38 -19.41
C PHE A 19 4.82 22.23 -18.04
N THR A 20 4.19 23.31 -17.58
CA THR A 20 3.35 23.30 -16.38
C THR A 20 2.02 23.97 -16.68
N MET A 21 0.96 23.50 -16.03
CA MET A 21 -0.39 24.02 -16.22
C MET A 21 -0.74 25.03 -15.14
N GLN A 22 -1.17 26.23 -15.52
CA GLN A 22 -1.62 27.24 -14.57
C GLN A 22 -2.90 26.75 -13.88
N GLY A 23 -2.88 26.65 -12.54
CA GLY A 23 -3.94 26.03 -11.74
C GLY A 23 -3.75 24.54 -11.45
N GLY A 24 -2.77 23.89 -12.09
CA GLY A 24 -2.46 22.48 -11.89
C GLY A 24 -3.61 21.56 -12.29
N ILE A 25 -3.70 20.38 -11.67
CA ILE A 25 -4.77 19.41 -11.96
C ILE A 25 -6.18 19.97 -11.70
N ARG A 26 -6.32 20.99 -10.84
CA ARG A 26 -7.61 21.66 -10.57
C ARG A 26 -8.11 22.53 -11.73
N ALA A 27 -7.24 22.88 -12.68
CA ALA A 27 -7.59 23.62 -13.89
C ALA A 27 -7.64 22.72 -15.14
N TRP A 28 -7.49 21.40 -14.97
CA TRP A 28 -7.61 20.45 -16.05
C TRP A 28 -9.08 20.14 -16.32
N GLU A 29 -9.52 20.39 -17.55
CA GLU A 29 -10.90 20.16 -18.01
C GLU A 29 -11.03 18.90 -18.89
N GLY A 30 -9.94 18.14 -19.04
CA GLY A 30 -9.90 16.90 -19.82
C GLY A 30 -10.13 15.64 -18.98
N LEU A 31 -9.81 14.48 -19.57
CA LEU A 31 -9.86 13.21 -18.85
C LEU A 31 -8.82 13.19 -17.73
N VAL A 32 -9.26 12.98 -16.49
CA VAL A 32 -8.36 12.72 -15.37
C VAL A 32 -8.10 11.23 -15.35
N ALA A 33 -6.82 10.84 -15.35
CA ALA A 33 -6.47 9.45 -15.10
C ALA A 33 -6.96 9.07 -13.69
N SER A 34 -7.88 8.12 -13.61
CA SER A 34 -8.23 7.49 -12.35
C SER A 34 -7.30 6.30 -12.14
N GLY A 35 -6.80 6.18 -10.92
CA GLY A 35 -5.95 5.08 -10.49
C GLY A 35 -6.54 4.37 -9.28
N PRO A 36 -5.83 3.40 -8.71
CA PRO A 36 -6.08 2.96 -7.35
C PRO A 36 -6.03 4.13 -6.35
N PRO A 37 -6.49 3.94 -5.10
CA PRO A 37 -6.30 4.90 -4.03
C PRO A 37 -4.84 5.40 -3.97
N GLU A 38 -4.62 6.67 -3.64
CA GLU A 38 -3.26 7.23 -3.58
C GLU A 38 -2.41 6.42 -2.61
N SER A 39 -1.38 5.76 -3.14
CA SER A 39 -0.32 5.14 -2.34
C SER A 39 0.64 6.23 -1.86
N GLY A 40 0.88 6.30 -0.55
CA GLY A 40 1.93 7.09 0.07
C GLY A 40 3.03 6.21 0.66
N MET A 41 4.14 6.79 1.12
CA MET A 41 4.89 6.12 2.18
C MET A 41 3.95 6.01 3.37
N ALA A 42 3.55 4.79 3.74
CA ALA A 42 3.00 4.54 5.07
C ALA A 42 3.94 5.22 6.08
N TYR A 43 3.39 5.79 7.16
CA TYR A 43 4.12 6.64 8.11
C TYR A 43 5.33 5.93 8.74
N PHE A 44 6.48 5.90 8.05
CA PHE A 44 7.77 5.44 8.57
C PHE A 44 8.46 6.52 9.40
N GLY A 45 7.96 7.76 9.38
CA GLY A 45 8.57 8.90 10.06
C GLY A 45 8.80 8.69 11.56
N ASP A 46 7.97 7.87 12.21
CA ASP A 46 8.06 7.56 13.64
C ASP A 46 8.80 6.24 13.93
N ALA A 47 9.07 5.41 12.92
CA ALA A 47 9.75 4.13 13.08
C ALA A 47 11.27 4.34 13.12
N VAL A 48 11.82 4.47 14.33
CA VAL A 48 13.24 4.83 14.55
C VAL A 48 14.15 3.65 14.84
N SER A 49 13.62 2.42 14.94
CA SER A 49 14.40 1.21 15.26
C SER A 49 13.96 -0.01 14.46
N ALA A 50 14.83 -1.02 14.34
CA ALA A 50 14.51 -2.29 13.68
C ALA A 50 13.27 -2.98 14.26
N ARG A 51 13.04 -2.81 15.58
CA ARG A 51 11.81 -3.28 16.24
C ARG A 51 10.58 -2.54 15.72
N ASP A 52 10.66 -1.21 15.65
CA ASP A 52 9.51 -0.39 15.25
C ASP A 52 9.20 -0.56 13.74
N LEU A 53 10.25 -0.75 12.92
CA LEU A 53 10.12 -1.12 11.50
C LEU A 53 9.47 -2.49 11.32
N ALA A 54 9.91 -3.52 12.05
CA ALA A 54 9.31 -4.85 12.00
C ALA A 54 7.83 -4.83 12.42
N ARG A 55 7.49 -4.02 13.44
CA ARG A 55 6.11 -3.82 13.87
C ARG A 55 5.26 -3.12 12.80
N LEU A 56 5.80 -2.07 12.19
CA LEU A 56 5.10 -1.33 11.14
C LEU A 56 4.88 -2.19 9.90
N ALA A 57 5.91 -2.89 9.42
CA ALA A 57 5.77 -3.84 8.32
C ALA A 57 4.69 -4.89 8.63
N TRP A 58 4.71 -5.48 9.83
CA TRP A 58 3.69 -6.45 10.24
C TRP A 58 2.27 -5.88 10.17
N LEU A 59 2.07 -4.61 10.57
CA LEU A 59 0.77 -3.95 10.49
C LEU A 59 0.30 -3.73 9.04
N LEU A 60 1.24 -3.41 8.13
CA LEU A 60 0.92 -3.20 6.72
C LEU A 60 0.49 -4.53 6.06
N GLU A 61 1.21 -5.60 6.36
CA GLU A 61 0.90 -6.97 5.91
C GLU A 61 -0.46 -7.45 6.44
N ASP A 62 -0.77 -7.17 7.71
CA ASP A 62 -2.10 -7.46 8.29
C ASP A 62 -3.21 -6.69 7.57
N GLY A 63 -2.97 -5.44 7.20
CA GLY A 63 -3.86 -4.65 6.36
C GLY A 63 -4.08 -5.26 4.98
N SER A 64 -3.00 -5.64 4.28
CA SER A 64 -3.06 -6.25 2.94
C SER A 64 -3.78 -7.60 3.00
N ARG A 65 -3.52 -8.41 4.03
CA ARG A 65 -4.25 -9.65 4.31
C ARG A 65 -5.74 -9.40 4.47
N LEU A 66 -6.13 -8.38 5.25
CA LEU A 66 -7.54 -8.02 5.44
C LEU A 66 -8.20 -7.56 4.15
N PHE A 67 -7.48 -6.82 3.30
CA PHE A 67 -7.94 -6.44 1.98
C PHE A 67 -8.23 -7.69 1.12
N TYR A 68 -7.27 -8.58 0.96
CA TYR A 68 -7.44 -9.78 0.12
C TYR A 68 -8.54 -10.72 0.61
N VAL A 69 -8.67 -10.93 1.93
CA VAL A 69 -9.77 -11.74 2.49
C VAL A 69 -11.13 -11.14 2.16
N ARG A 70 -11.28 -9.82 2.25
CA ARG A 70 -12.57 -9.14 2.05
C ARG A 70 -12.98 -9.00 0.59
N LEU A 71 -12.08 -9.26 -0.36
CA LEU A 71 -12.47 -9.38 -1.77
C LEU A 71 -13.46 -10.53 -2.00
N ASP A 72 -13.39 -11.58 -1.18
CA ASP A 72 -14.31 -12.73 -1.24
C ASP A 72 -15.79 -12.35 -1.03
N ASP A 73 -16.04 -11.22 -0.35
CA ASP A 73 -17.39 -10.72 -0.06
C ASP A 73 -18.15 -10.27 -1.31
N PHE A 74 -17.44 -9.95 -2.41
CA PHE A 74 -18.06 -9.39 -3.62
C PHE A 74 -17.46 -9.86 -4.94
N LEU A 75 -16.33 -10.58 -4.95
CA LEU A 75 -15.84 -11.25 -6.14
C LEU A 75 -16.64 -12.54 -6.40
N HIS A 76 -17.07 -12.70 -7.65
CA HIS A 76 -17.79 -13.89 -8.13
C HIS A 76 -16.95 -14.79 -9.03
N ASP A 77 -15.78 -14.33 -9.47
CA ASP A 77 -14.86 -15.12 -10.29
C ASP A 77 -14.08 -16.10 -9.39
N GLU A 78 -14.28 -17.40 -9.57
CA GLU A 78 -13.69 -18.45 -8.74
C GLU A 78 -12.16 -18.54 -8.85
N ASP A 79 -11.61 -18.29 -10.03
CA ASP A 79 -10.16 -18.32 -10.24
C ASP A 79 -9.51 -17.11 -9.54
N ALA A 80 -10.13 -15.94 -9.65
CA ALA A 80 -9.71 -14.75 -8.93
C ALA A 80 -9.80 -14.93 -7.41
N ARG A 81 -10.92 -15.47 -6.90
CA ARG A 81 -11.10 -15.77 -5.47
C ARG A 81 -9.99 -16.69 -4.95
N LYS A 82 -9.69 -17.76 -5.70
CA LYS A 82 -8.60 -18.68 -5.34
C LYS A 82 -7.24 -17.99 -5.30
N LEU A 83 -6.95 -17.13 -6.28
CA LEU A 83 -5.72 -16.35 -6.32
C LEU A 83 -5.60 -15.42 -5.09
N PHE A 84 -6.64 -14.67 -4.75
CA PHE A 84 -6.61 -13.79 -3.57
C PHE A 84 -6.55 -14.55 -2.24
N GLN A 85 -7.09 -15.78 -2.19
CA GLN A 85 -6.87 -16.67 -1.04
C GLN A 85 -5.41 -17.15 -0.94
N ASP A 86 -4.73 -17.35 -2.07
CA ASP A 86 -3.31 -17.69 -2.06
C ASP A 86 -2.45 -16.47 -1.65
N LEU A 87 -2.79 -15.27 -2.10
CA LEU A 87 -2.16 -14.02 -1.62
C LEU A 87 -2.37 -13.82 -0.11
N THR A 88 -3.59 -14.06 0.39
CA THR A 88 -3.86 -14.05 1.85
C THR A 88 -2.91 -14.97 2.63
N LYS A 89 -2.56 -16.15 2.09
CA LYS A 89 -1.61 -17.06 2.75
C LYS A 89 -0.18 -16.55 2.70
N ALA A 90 0.19 -15.82 1.65
CA ALA A 90 1.49 -15.16 1.55
C ALA A 90 1.63 -14.11 2.66
N GLU A 91 0.62 -13.26 2.87
CA GLU A 91 0.65 -12.24 3.93
C GLU A 91 0.75 -12.85 5.32
N ILE A 92 0.05 -13.97 5.58
CA ILE A 92 0.22 -14.71 6.84
C ILE A 92 1.67 -15.18 7.02
N SER A 93 2.33 -15.62 5.95
CA SER A 93 3.73 -16.02 6.00
C SER A 93 4.67 -14.83 6.27
N HIS A 94 4.38 -13.67 5.69
CA HIS A 94 5.10 -12.42 5.97
C HIS A 94 4.91 -11.99 7.43
N GLU A 95 3.67 -11.96 7.93
CA GLU A 95 3.32 -11.68 9.33
C GLU A 95 4.09 -12.60 10.30
N LEU A 96 4.19 -13.91 10.01
CA LEU A 96 4.95 -14.85 10.84
C LEU A 96 6.45 -14.52 10.87
N THR A 97 7.00 -14.14 9.71
CA THR A 97 8.42 -13.79 9.56
C THR A 97 8.73 -12.49 10.31
N LEU A 98 7.90 -11.46 10.12
CA LEU A 98 8.03 -10.15 10.76
C LEU A 98 7.76 -10.21 12.26
N GLY A 99 6.81 -11.04 12.71
CA GLY A 99 6.57 -11.31 14.12
C GLY A 99 7.78 -11.97 14.80
N GLY A 100 8.44 -12.89 14.11
CA GLY A 100 9.72 -13.47 14.55
C GLY A 100 10.84 -12.43 14.65
N LEU A 101 10.96 -11.56 13.65
CA LEU A 101 11.93 -10.47 13.62
C LEU A 101 11.68 -9.47 14.76
N TYR A 102 10.44 -9.03 14.94
CA TYR A 102 10.02 -8.16 16.03
C TYR A 102 10.39 -8.78 17.39
N LYS A 103 10.06 -10.07 17.58
CA LYS A 103 10.38 -10.82 18.82
C LYS A 103 11.87 -10.83 19.14
N SER A 104 12.72 -10.91 18.11
CA SER A 104 14.18 -10.89 18.27
C SER A 104 14.71 -9.54 18.78
N TYR A 105 14.06 -8.43 18.41
CA TYR A 105 14.43 -7.08 18.83
C TYR A 105 13.64 -6.55 20.04
N SER A 106 12.56 -7.22 20.44
CA SER A 106 11.68 -6.82 21.55
C SER A 106 11.98 -7.52 22.88
N GLY A 107 13.03 -8.34 22.95
CA GLY A 107 13.35 -9.15 24.13
C GLY A 107 12.37 -10.30 24.34
N GLY A 108 11.81 -10.86 23.26
CA GLY A 108 10.95 -12.04 23.30
C GLY A 108 9.45 -11.75 23.35
N ARG A 109 9.02 -10.48 23.32
CA ARG A 109 7.60 -10.10 23.31
C ARG A 109 6.98 -10.31 21.93
N ALA A 110 5.72 -10.73 21.89
CA ALA A 110 4.99 -10.88 20.65
C ALA A 110 4.66 -9.50 20.05
N VAL A 111 4.47 -9.42 18.73
CA VAL A 111 4.14 -8.14 18.07
C VAL A 111 2.75 -7.68 18.45
N GLU A 112 1.83 -8.62 18.64
CA GLU A 112 0.45 -8.46 19.07
C GLU A 112 0.35 -7.73 20.41
N ASP A 113 1.29 -7.97 21.34
CA ASP A 113 1.35 -7.29 22.64
C ASP A 113 1.65 -5.79 22.52
N SER A 114 2.13 -5.35 21.37
CA SER A 114 2.52 -3.95 21.08
C SER A 114 1.50 -3.21 20.22
N LEU A 115 0.43 -3.89 19.79
CA LEU A 115 -0.59 -3.31 18.95
C LEU A 115 -1.59 -2.51 19.79
N PRO A 116 -2.08 -1.36 19.29
CA PRO A 116 -3.24 -0.70 19.88
C PRO A 116 -4.48 -1.63 19.84
N GLN A 117 -5.45 -1.37 20.71
CA GLN A 117 -6.72 -2.14 20.71
C GLN A 117 -7.50 -1.96 19.41
N GLU A 118 -7.47 -0.76 18.84
CA GLU A 118 -8.00 -0.47 17.51
C GLU A 118 -6.83 -0.50 16.54
N ARG A 119 -6.90 -1.40 15.56
CA ARG A 119 -5.89 -1.47 14.50
C ARG A 119 -6.09 -0.32 13.53
N ASP A 120 -4.98 0.22 13.04
CA ASP A 120 -5.00 1.23 11.99
C ASP A 120 -5.62 0.63 10.72
N ASP A 121 -6.51 1.38 10.07
CA ASP A 121 -7.10 1.02 8.78
C ASP A 121 -6.09 1.34 7.67
N ILE A 122 -4.96 0.63 7.66
CA ILE A 122 -3.87 0.87 6.72
C ILE A 122 -3.26 -0.46 6.26
N MET A 123 -2.92 -0.51 4.98
CA MET A 123 -2.17 -1.60 4.36
C MET A 123 -0.95 -1.07 3.62
N GLU A 124 -0.23 -1.96 2.95
CA GLU A 124 0.92 -1.60 2.13
C GLU A 124 0.65 -0.45 1.15
N GLY A 125 1.70 0.31 0.85
CA GLY A 125 1.57 1.59 0.15
C GLY A 125 0.85 2.67 0.96
N GLY A 126 0.64 2.47 2.27
CA GLY A 126 0.02 3.46 3.15
C GLY A 126 -1.46 3.73 2.82
N ILE A 127 -2.13 2.74 2.24
CA ILE A 127 -3.49 2.87 1.70
C ILE A 127 -4.50 2.45 2.77
N SER A 128 -5.66 3.12 2.85
CA SER A 128 -6.75 2.64 3.69
C SER A 128 -7.36 1.35 3.13
N VAL A 129 -7.44 0.31 3.96
CA VAL A 129 -8.09 -0.96 3.59
C VAL A 129 -9.55 -0.71 3.21
N SER A 130 -10.24 0.13 3.99
CA SER A 130 -11.64 0.49 3.73
C SER A 130 -11.81 1.22 2.38
N ASP A 131 -10.95 2.20 2.07
CA ASP A 131 -10.99 2.92 0.79
C ASP A 131 -10.66 2.00 -0.39
N ALA A 132 -9.68 1.10 -0.23
CA ALA A 132 -9.32 0.13 -1.24
C ALA A 132 -10.47 -0.85 -1.53
N LEU A 133 -11.21 -1.28 -0.51
CA LEU A 133 -12.38 -2.14 -0.69
C LEU A 133 -13.55 -1.41 -1.36
N VAL A 134 -13.78 -0.14 -1.02
CA VAL A 134 -14.80 0.68 -1.71
C VAL A 134 -14.44 0.82 -3.18
N TRP A 135 -13.18 1.13 -3.48
CA TRP A 135 -12.68 1.21 -4.85
C TRP A 135 -12.83 -0.13 -5.59
N ALA A 136 -12.40 -1.23 -4.99
CA ALA A 136 -12.40 -2.55 -5.62
C ALA A 136 -13.81 -3.05 -5.98
N ARG A 137 -14.85 -2.66 -5.22
CA ARG A 137 -16.25 -3.02 -5.53
C ARG A 137 -16.74 -2.46 -6.87
N GLU A 138 -16.13 -1.38 -7.37
CA GLU A 138 -16.49 -0.75 -8.63
C GLU A 138 -15.56 -1.17 -9.79
N LYS A 139 -14.70 -2.16 -9.58
CA LYS A 139 -13.64 -2.56 -10.52
C LYS A 139 -13.81 -3.98 -11.00
N ASP A 140 -13.25 -4.23 -12.18
CA ASP A 140 -13.11 -5.59 -12.69
C ASP A 140 -11.90 -6.29 -12.04
N VAL A 141 -11.87 -7.61 -12.17
CA VAL A 141 -10.79 -8.44 -11.62
C VAL A 141 -9.43 -7.99 -12.14
N ALA A 142 -9.33 -7.62 -13.42
CA ALA A 142 -8.08 -7.16 -14.02
C ALA A 142 -7.52 -5.93 -13.30
N SER A 143 -8.35 -4.92 -13.05
CA SER A 143 -7.93 -3.72 -12.32
C SER A 143 -7.50 -4.03 -10.88
N ILE A 144 -8.19 -4.96 -10.20
CA ILE A 144 -7.84 -5.36 -8.83
C ILE A 144 -6.52 -6.12 -8.81
N LEU A 145 -6.25 -6.95 -9.82
CA LEU A 145 -4.96 -7.66 -9.96
C LEU A 145 -3.81 -6.71 -10.28
N GLU A 146 -4.02 -5.74 -11.17
CA GLU A 146 -3.02 -4.69 -11.44
C GLU A 146 -2.69 -3.91 -10.17
N PHE A 147 -3.71 -3.62 -9.36
CA PHE A 147 -3.53 -2.97 -8.07
C PHE A 147 -2.74 -3.85 -7.08
N ALA A 148 -3.05 -5.15 -6.99
CA ALA A 148 -2.29 -6.09 -6.17
C ALA A 148 -0.81 -6.14 -6.61
N ILE A 149 -0.53 -6.27 -7.91
CA ILE A 149 0.85 -6.26 -8.42
C ILE A 149 1.58 -4.96 -8.02
N ALA A 150 0.91 -3.82 -8.11
CA ALA A 150 1.48 -2.54 -7.69
C ALA A 150 1.79 -2.53 -6.19
N LEU A 151 0.88 -3.01 -5.33
CA LEU A 151 1.10 -3.12 -3.89
C LEU A 151 2.34 -3.95 -3.56
N GLU A 152 2.36 -5.20 -4.03
CA GLU A 152 3.45 -6.17 -3.77
C GLU A 152 4.80 -5.67 -4.30
N THR A 153 4.81 -4.98 -5.44
CA THR A 153 6.04 -4.41 -6.00
C THR A 153 6.57 -3.26 -5.14
N ASN A 154 5.69 -2.41 -4.62
CA ASN A 154 6.09 -1.33 -3.71
C ASN A 154 6.60 -1.88 -2.38
N ALA A 155 5.96 -2.93 -1.85
CA ALA A 155 6.43 -3.62 -0.65
C ALA A 155 7.81 -4.24 -0.85
N TYR A 156 8.01 -4.91 -1.99
CA TYR A 156 9.32 -5.46 -2.35
C TYR A 156 10.40 -4.39 -2.41
N ASP A 157 10.16 -3.26 -3.10
CA ASP A 157 11.12 -2.13 -3.19
C ASP A 157 11.42 -1.52 -1.81
N LEU A 158 10.43 -1.48 -0.93
CA LEU A 158 10.56 -0.93 0.41
C LEU A 158 11.37 -1.83 1.37
N TYR A 159 11.31 -3.14 1.18
CA TYR A 159 11.94 -4.12 2.08
C TYR A 159 13.38 -4.49 1.69
N ILE A 160 13.86 -4.13 0.49
CA ILE A 160 15.23 -4.38 -0.01
C ILE A 160 16.20 -3.22 0.26
#